data_AF-A0ABD0N7T2-F1
#
_entry.id   AF-A0ABD0N7T2-F1
#
_cell.length_a   1.000
_cell.length_b   1.000
_cell.length_c   1.000
_cell.angle_alpha   90.00
_cell.angle_beta   90.00
_cell.angle_gamma   90.00
#
_symmetry.space_group_name_H-M   'P 1'
#
loop_
_entity.id
_entity.type
_entity.pdbx_description
1 polymer ?
#
loop_
_entity_poly.entity_id
_entity_poly.type
_entity_poly.pdbx_seq_one_letter_code
_entity_poly.pdbx_strand_id
1 'polypeptide(L)' 'TYNRYICPNPLGIEAQTVSGQPAYQTGNIFQVYNPTSGFSCINANQGGGVCVDYKVRFTCPEEWCS' A
#
# COMPACT_ATOMS: atom_id res chain seq x y z
N THR A 1 17.23 16.84 6.97
CA THR A 1 15.99 17.63 6.76
C THR A 1 14.90 16.63 6.43
N TYR A 2 13.83 16.51 7.21
CA TYR A 2 12.87 15.43 6.99
C TYR A 2 12.16 15.57 5.64
N ASN A 3 12.48 14.65 4.72
CA ASN A 3 11.95 14.65 3.37
C ASN A 3 10.50 14.13 3.42
N ARG A 4 9.52 15.01 3.15
CA ARG A 4 8.08 14.65 3.23
C ARG A 4 7.58 13.85 2.02
N TYR A 5 8.47 13.49 1.10
CA TYR A 5 8.18 12.76 -0.11
C TYR A 5 8.57 11.30 0.02
N ILE A 6 7.83 10.43 -0.69
CA ILE A 6 8.22 9.03 -0.88
C ILE A 6 9.51 9.00 -1.69
N CYS A 7 10.48 8.18 -1.26
CA CYS A 7 11.73 7.97 -1.98
C CYS A 7 11.47 7.38 -3.38
N PRO A 8 12.35 7.66 -4.37
CA PRO A 8 12.21 7.13 -5.72
C PRO A 8 12.22 5.59 -5.79
N ASN A 9 12.93 4.94 -4.87
CA ASN A 9 13.05 3.48 -4.80
C ASN A 9 12.70 2.98 -3.39
N PRO A 10 11.41 2.79 -3.06
CA PRO A 10 11.03 2.25 -1.78
C PRO A 10 11.44 0.78 -1.62
N LEU A 11 11.82 0.41 -0.40
CA LEU A 11 12.22 -0.95 -0.03
C LEU A 11 11.02 -1.85 0.27
N GLY A 12 9.90 -1.25 0.66
CA GLY A 12 8.71 -2.00 1.08
C GLY A 12 7.45 -1.16 1.02
N ILE A 13 6.31 -1.85 0.99
CA ILE A 13 4.98 -1.28 1.09
C ILE A 13 4.17 -2.05 2.12
N GLU A 14 3.39 -1.33 2.91
CA GLU A 14 2.39 -1.89 3.80
C GLU A 14 1.06 -1.21 3.55
N ALA A 15 0.02 -2.01 3.36
CA ALA A 15 -1.35 -1.54 3.23
C ALA A 15 -2.18 -2.01 4.42
N GLN A 16 -3.04 -1.11 4.90
CA GLN A 16 -4.07 -1.41 5.89
C GLN A 16 -5.33 -0.64 5.52
N THR A 17 -6.47 -1.10 6.01
CA THR A 17 -7.71 -0.36 5.86
C THR A 17 -7.59 0.99 6.59
N VAL A 18 -8.42 1.95 6.23
CA VAL A 18 -8.50 3.23 6.96
C VAL A 18 -8.82 3.02 8.46
N SER A 19 -9.54 1.95 8.80
CA SER A 19 -9.87 1.51 10.17
C SER A 19 -8.74 0.76 10.89
N GLY A 20 -7.60 0.49 10.23
CA GLY A 20 -6.42 -0.12 10.84
C GLY A 20 -6.34 -1.65 10.76
N GLN A 21 -7.21 -2.30 10.00
CA GLN A 21 -7.10 -3.74 9.73
C GLN A 21 -6.01 -3.98 8.67
N PRO A 22 -5.06 -4.91 8.89
CA PRO A 22 -4.07 -5.25 7.87
C PRO A 22 -4.71 -5.74 6.57
N ALA A 23 -4.19 -5.31 5.42
CA ALA A 23 -4.82 -5.59 4.13
C ALA A 23 -4.98 -7.09 3.83
N TYR A 24 -4.03 -7.93 4.24
CA TYR A 24 -4.08 -9.38 4.03
C TYR A 24 -5.23 -10.08 4.78
N GLN A 25 -5.85 -9.41 5.77
CA GLN A 25 -6.99 -9.95 6.53
C GLN A 25 -8.35 -9.58 5.92
N THR A 26 -8.38 -8.70 4.92
CA THR A 26 -9.64 -8.20 4.33
C THR A 26 -10.29 -9.17 3.35
N GLY A 27 -9.51 -10.10 2.80
CA GLY A 27 -9.96 -11.00 1.73
C GLY A 27 -10.10 -10.33 0.36
N ASN A 28 -9.78 -9.04 0.20
CA ASN A 28 -9.73 -8.40 -1.11
C ASN A 28 -8.56 -8.94 -1.96
N ILE A 29 -8.80 -9.07 -3.26
CA ILE A 29 -7.81 -9.50 -4.25
C ILE A 29 -7.11 -8.24 -4.79
N PHE A 30 -5.81 -8.14 -4.54
CA PHE A 30 -4.99 -7.00 -4.97
C PHE A 30 -4.36 -7.26 -6.34
N GLN A 31 -4.60 -6.37 -7.30
CA GLN A 31 -3.96 -6.42 -8.62
C GLN A 31 -2.48 -6.04 -8.52
N VAL A 32 -2.16 -5.09 -7.64
CA VAL A 32 -0.80 -4.62 -7.37
C VAL A 32 -0.60 -4.52 -5.87
N TYR A 33 0.50 -5.09 -5.38
CA TYR A 33 0.96 -4.94 -4.00
C TYR A 33 2.48 -5.08 -3.99
N ASN A 34 3.21 -4.02 -4.33
CA ASN A 34 4.67 -4.01 -4.26
C ASN A 34 5.20 -2.55 -4.19
N PRO A 35 6.40 -2.31 -3.63
CA PRO A 35 6.90 -0.95 -3.45
C PRO A 35 7.16 -0.18 -4.75
N THR A 36 7.43 -0.87 -5.86
CA THR A 36 7.79 -0.25 -7.15
C THR A 36 6.57 0.29 -7.88
N SER A 37 5.47 -0.47 -7.89
CA SER A 37 4.23 -0.14 -8.59
C SER A 37 3.13 0.40 -7.66
N GLY A 38 3.30 0.24 -6.35
CA GLY A 38 2.37 0.71 -5.33
C GLY A 38 1.31 -0.33 -4.95
N PHE A 39 0.07 0.13 -4.83
CA PHE A 39 -1.06 -0.67 -4.37
C PHE A 39 -2.29 -0.41 -5.23
N SER A 40 -2.95 -1.47 -5.69
CA SER A 40 -4.17 -1.37 -6.49
C SER A 40 -5.13 -2.50 -6.17
N CYS A 41 -6.37 -2.12 -5.86
CA CYS A 41 -7.52 -2.99 -5.72
C CYS A 41 -8.56 -2.58 -6.75
N ILE A 42 -9.10 -3.56 -7.49
CA ILE A 42 -10.08 -3.32 -8.56
C ILE A 42 -11.39 -4.01 -8.18
N ASN A 43 -12.48 -3.24 -8.11
CA ASN A 43 -13.82 -3.74 -7.72
C ASN A 43 -14.27 -4.92 -8.60
N ALA A 44 -14.04 -4.85 -9.92
CA ALA A 44 -14.40 -5.90 -10.85
C ALA A 44 -13.74 -7.26 -10.54
N ASN A 45 -12.61 -7.27 -9.82
CA ASN A 45 -11.87 -8.48 -9.47
C ASN A 45 -12.34 -9.10 -8.14
N GLN A 46 -13.27 -8.48 -7.40
CA GLN A 46 -13.65 -8.92 -6.05
C GLN A 46 -14.80 -9.95 -6.01
N GLY A 47 -15.15 -10.56 -7.15
CA GLY A 47 -16.16 -11.63 -7.19
C GLY A 47 -17.56 -11.23 -6.71
N GLY A 48 -17.93 -9.96 -6.89
CA GLY A 48 -19.22 -9.41 -6.45
C GLY A 48 -19.15 -8.45 -5.25
N GLY A 49 -17.97 -8.29 -4.65
CA GLY A 49 -17.70 -7.25 -3.64
C GLY A 49 -17.15 -5.94 -4.22
N VAL A 50 -16.86 -5.00 -3.33
CA VAL A 50 -16.05 -3.80 -3.63
C VAL A 50 -14.80 -3.81 -2.78
N CYS A 51 -13.76 -3.16 -3.27
CA CYS A 51 -12.57 -2.87 -2.48
C CYS A 51 -12.95 -2.01 -1.28
N VAL A 52 -12.38 -2.30 -0.12
CA VAL A 52 -12.48 -1.37 1.02
C VAL A 52 -11.48 -0.22 0.85
N ASP A 53 -11.61 0.81 1.70
CA ASP A 53 -10.69 1.93 1.68
C ASP A 53 -9.38 1.59 2.38
N TYR A 54 -8.27 1.83 1.68
CA TYR A 54 -6.92 1.54 2.15
C TYR A 54 -6.09 2.81 2.30
N LYS A 55 -5.17 2.77 3.26
CA LYS A 55 -4.02 3.66 3.37
C LYS A 55 -2.74 2.83 3.27
N VAL A 56 -1.72 3.41 2.65
CA VAL A 56 -0.43 2.74 2.45
C VAL A 56 0.70 3.54 3.10
N ARG A 57 1.73 2.82 3.54
CA ARG A 57 3.03 3.41 3.88
C ARG A 57 4.14 2.72 3.09
N PHE A 58 5.16 3.50 2.75
CA PHE A 58 6.34 3.03 2.06
C PHE A 58 7.54 3.08 3.00
N THR A 59 8.38 2.06 2.94
CA THR A 59 9.66 2.03 3.64
C THR A 59 10.72 2.58 2.72
N CYS A 60 11.42 3.63 3.15
CA CYS A 60 12.54 4.21 2.41
C CYS A 60 13.89 3.82 3.03
N PRO A 61 14.97 3.80 2.23
CA PRO A 61 16.32 3.66 2.75
C PRO A 61 16.67 4.77 3.75
N GLU A 62 17.54 4.49 4.71
CA GLU A 62 17.91 5.41 5.79
C GLU A 62 18.56 6.69 5.25
N GLU A 63 19.35 6.57 4.20
CA GLU A 63 19.99 7.70 3.50
C GLU A 63 18.98 8.71 2.93
N TRP A 64 17.75 8.28 2.64
CA TRP A 64 16.68 9.18 2.19
C TRP A 64 15.96 9.90 3.35
N CYS A 65 15.99 9.29 4.53
CA CYS A 65 15.31 9.77 5.73
C CYS A 65 16.15 10.76 6.56
N SER A 66 17.38 11.06 6.12
CA SER A 66 18.36 11.93 6.80
C SER A 66 18.20 13.43 6.48
#